data_AF-Q0UJB4-F1
#
_entry.id   AF-Q0UJB4-F1
#
_cell.length_a   1.000
_cell.length_b   1.000
_cell.length_c   1.000
_cell.angle_alpha   90.00
_cell.angle_beta   90.00
_cell.angle_gamma   90.00
#
_symmetry.space_group_name_H-M   'P 1'
#
loop_
_entity.id
_entity.type
_entity.pdbx_description
1 polymer ?
#
loop_
_entity_poly.entity_id
_entity_poly.type
_entity_poly.pdbx_seq_one_letter_code
_entity_poly.pdbx_strand_id
1 'polypeptide(L)'
;MKFLLATTLFASSALAANFVGFSSAACQKGDGAYVQLSASQIQDYVVKNYPGSELIPTASLSFPNDKSCPSNTEDTYKYGDYSGPGKGAGGSVAVVYYKETDTYRACRYIAYAQRNGYRGDCKS
;
A
#
# COMPACT_ATOMS: atom_id res chain seq x y z
N MET A 1 26.85 22.64 42.17
CA MET A 1 26.94 22.52 40.69
C MET A 1 25.74 21.71 40.23
N LYS A 2 24.86 22.28 39.40
CA LYS A 2 23.61 21.66 38.94
C LYS A 2 23.76 21.44 37.43
N PHE A 3 24.07 20.22 37.01
CA PHE A 3 24.15 19.86 35.59
C PHE A 3 22.72 19.73 35.06
N LEU A 4 22.30 20.68 34.23
CA LEU A 4 21.10 20.56 33.40
C LEU A 4 21.47 19.70 32.19
N LEU A 5 21.05 18.43 32.19
CA LEU A 5 21.01 17.62 30.98
C LEU A 5 19.97 18.24 30.03
N ALA A 6 20.44 18.93 29.00
CA ALA A 6 19.61 19.31 27.87
C ALA A 6 19.37 18.06 27.01
N THR A 7 18.24 17.39 27.21
CA THR A 7 17.71 16.41 26.26
C THR A 7 17.37 17.16 24.97
N THR A 8 18.27 17.14 23.99
CA THR A 8 17.95 17.55 22.63
C THR A 8 16.96 16.53 22.07
N LEU A 9 15.68 16.85 22.19
CA LEU A 9 14.63 16.19 21.42
C LEU A 9 14.89 16.52 19.95
N PHE A 10 15.53 15.60 19.24
CA PHE A 10 15.47 15.62 17.78
C PHE A 10 14.00 15.40 17.43
N ALA A 11 13.27 16.49 17.20
CA ALA A 11 12.02 16.44 16.48
C ALA A 11 12.38 15.86 15.11
N SER A 12 12.19 14.55 14.95
CA SER A 12 12.20 13.93 13.64
C SER A 12 11.03 14.56 12.92
N SER A 13 11.31 15.58 12.10
CA SER A 13 10.40 16.03 11.07
C SER A 13 10.22 14.83 10.16
N ALA A 14 9.31 13.94 10.50
CA ALA A 14 8.85 12.91 9.58
C ALA A 14 8.29 13.71 8.40
N LEU A 15 9.07 13.79 7.33
CA LEU A 15 8.55 14.21 6.04
C LEU A 15 7.33 13.34 5.82
N ALA A 16 6.19 13.96 5.53
CA ALA A 16 5.02 13.20 5.15
C ALA A 16 5.40 12.40 3.90
N ALA A 17 5.22 11.08 3.95
CA ALA A 17 5.53 10.23 2.82
C ALA A 17 4.79 10.74 1.57
N ASN A 18 5.45 10.66 0.41
CA ASN A 18 4.86 11.01 -0.87
C ASN A 18 3.99 9.86 -1.37
N PHE A 19 2.86 10.19 -1.99
CA PHE A 19 1.94 9.20 -2.57
C PHE A 19 1.73 9.48 -4.05
N VAL A 20 2.06 8.49 -4.90
CA VAL A 20 1.92 8.59 -6.36
C VAL A 20 0.97 7.51 -6.87
N GLY A 21 0.04 7.88 -7.74
CA GLY A 21 -0.89 6.95 -8.39
C GLY A 21 -2.05 6.49 -7.51
N PHE A 22 -2.17 7.01 -6.28
CA PHE A 22 -3.27 6.69 -5.39
C PHE A 22 -4.56 7.40 -5.80
N SER A 23 -5.61 6.63 -6.10
CA SER A 23 -6.97 7.07 -6.39
C SER A 23 -7.98 6.36 -5.47
N SER A 24 -9.19 6.92 -5.38
CA SER A 24 -10.32 6.24 -4.76
C SER A 24 -10.68 5.00 -5.58
N ALA A 25 -11.09 3.93 -4.92
CA ALA A 25 -11.41 2.67 -5.59
C ALA A 25 -12.64 2.00 -4.98
N ALA A 26 -13.43 1.34 -5.82
CA ALA A 26 -14.53 0.47 -5.45
C ALA A 26 -14.08 -0.98 -5.62
N CYS A 27 -13.97 -1.71 -4.52
CA CYS A 27 -13.37 -3.03 -4.54
C CYS A 27 -14.36 -4.09 -4.07
N GLN A 28 -14.47 -5.17 -4.83
CA GLN A 28 -15.43 -6.22 -4.56
C GLN A 28 -14.92 -7.14 -3.44
N LYS A 29 -15.73 -7.29 -2.40
CA LYS A 29 -15.55 -8.21 -1.28
C LYS A 29 -15.84 -9.66 -1.67
N GLY A 30 -15.46 -10.60 -0.81
CA GLY A 30 -15.75 -12.03 -0.97
C GLY A 30 -17.25 -12.38 -1.06
N ASP A 31 -18.13 -11.57 -0.47
CA ASP A 31 -19.59 -11.73 -0.52
C ASP A 31 -20.23 -11.09 -1.79
N GLY A 32 -19.42 -10.50 -2.67
CA GLY A 32 -19.87 -9.84 -3.89
C GLY A 32 -20.28 -8.38 -3.71
N ALA A 33 -20.39 -7.87 -2.48
CA ALA A 33 -20.62 -6.46 -2.21
C ALA A 33 -19.37 -5.62 -2.53
N TYR A 34 -19.55 -4.33 -2.76
CA TYR A 34 -18.45 -3.40 -3.01
C TYR A 34 -18.19 -2.54 -1.78
N VAL A 35 -16.90 -2.34 -1.48
CA VAL A 35 -16.44 -1.34 -0.52
C VAL A 35 -15.83 -0.18 -1.30
N GLN A 36 -16.35 1.02 -1.02
CA GLN A 36 -15.79 2.26 -1.53
C GLN A 36 -14.71 2.73 -0.57
N LEU A 37 -13.52 3.02 -1.10
CA LEU A 37 -12.42 3.61 -0.34
C LEU A 37 -11.96 4.89 -1.02
N SER A 38 -11.76 5.93 -0.22
CA SER A 38 -11.09 7.13 -0.68
C SER A 38 -9.60 6.87 -0.87
N ALA A 39 -8.94 7.65 -1.73
CA ALA A 39 -7.49 7.62 -1.86
C ALA A 39 -6.77 7.76 -0.51
N SER A 40 -7.25 8.64 0.38
CA SER A 40 -6.66 8.83 1.72
C SER A 40 -6.77 7.59 2.61
N GLN A 41 -7.91 6.89 2.60
CA GLN A 41 -8.06 5.65 3.38
C GLN A 41 -7.09 4.56 2.91
N ILE A 42 -6.82 4.51 1.60
CA ILE A 42 -5.88 3.55 1.03
C ILE A 42 -4.44 3.93 1.39
N GLN A 43 -4.09 5.22 1.32
CA GLN A 43 -2.77 5.73 1.72
C GLN A 43 -2.49 5.43 3.20
N ASP A 44 -3.42 5.75 4.09
CA ASP A 44 -3.32 5.47 5.52
C ASP A 44 -3.13 3.97 5.79
N TYR A 45 -3.88 3.12 5.08
CA TYR A 45 -3.76 1.68 5.20
C TYR A 45 -2.38 1.19 4.74
N VAL A 46 -1.88 1.71 3.61
CA VAL A 46 -0.55 1.34 3.09
C VAL A 46 0.54 1.72 4.07
N VAL A 47 0.58 2.96 4.56
CA VAL A 47 1.61 3.38 5.54
C VAL A 47 1.59 2.49 6.78
N LYS A 48 0.39 2.15 7.27
CA LYS A 48 0.25 1.31 8.46
C LYS A 48 0.73 -0.12 8.26
N ASN A 49 0.48 -0.73 7.10
CA ASN A 49 0.67 -2.18 6.91
C ASN A 49 1.91 -2.54 6.07
N TYR A 50 2.38 -1.64 5.21
CA TYR A 50 3.55 -1.89 4.35
C TYR A 50 4.79 -2.38 5.11
N PRO A 51 5.14 -1.86 6.31
CA PRO A 51 6.29 -2.38 7.08
C PRO A 51 6.15 -3.86 7.45
N GLY A 52 4.93 -4.35 7.71
CA GLY A 52 4.64 -5.73 8.11
C GLY A 52 4.27 -6.69 6.98
N SER A 53 3.93 -6.17 5.80
CA SER A 53 3.58 -6.99 4.62
C SER A 53 4.79 -7.77 4.07
N GLU A 54 4.52 -8.92 3.44
CA GLU A 54 5.50 -9.74 2.74
C GLU A 54 6.14 -8.97 1.57
N LEU A 55 7.46 -9.14 1.40
CA LEU A 55 8.21 -8.65 0.25
C LEU A 55 8.08 -9.64 -0.91
N ILE A 56 7.69 -9.15 -2.08
CA ILE A 56 7.51 -9.96 -3.28
C ILE A 56 8.51 -9.48 -4.35
N PRO A 57 9.32 -10.36 -4.96
CA PRO A 57 10.18 -9.99 -6.08
C PRO A 57 9.37 -9.45 -7.26
N THR A 58 9.83 -8.37 -7.88
CA THR A 58 9.21 -7.83 -9.11
C THR A 58 9.12 -8.88 -10.22
N ALA A 59 10.07 -9.82 -10.30
CA ALA A 59 10.02 -10.93 -11.24
C ALA A 59 8.77 -11.81 -11.11
N SER A 60 8.10 -11.80 -9.95
CA SER A 60 6.85 -12.52 -9.67
C SER A 60 5.59 -11.73 -10.01
N LEU A 61 5.72 -10.53 -10.59
CA LEU A 61 4.58 -9.72 -10.99
C LEU A 61 3.68 -10.46 -11.97
N SER A 62 2.42 -10.62 -11.60
CA SER A 62 1.36 -11.13 -12.49
C SER A 62 0.78 -10.04 -13.40
N PHE A 63 1.36 -8.84 -13.40
CA PHE A 63 0.91 -7.68 -14.16
C PHE A 63 2.09 -6.89 -14.77
N PRO A 64 1.87 -6.10 -15.83
CA PRO A 64 2.96 -5.43 -16.53
C PRO A 64 3.77 -4.52 -15.61
N ASN A 65 5.09 -4.73 -15.61
CA ASN A 65 6.04 -3.79 -15.01
C ASN A 65 6.30 -2.64 -16.01
N ASP A 66 5.36 -1.71 -16.09
CA ASP A 66 5.42 -0.54 -16.97
C ASP A 66 5.61 0.78 -16.19
N LYS A 67 5.34 1.92 -16.84
CA LYS A 67 5.42 3.26 -16.23
C LYS A 67 4.63 3.40 -14.92
N SER A 68 3.61 2.56 -14.71
CA SER A 68 2.73 2.57 -13.56
C SER A 68 3.34 1.86 -12.35
N CYS A 69 4.28 0.91 -12.57
CA CYS A 69 4.90 0.13 -11.48
C CYS A 69 6.42 -0.09 -11.63
N PRO A 70 7.23 0.96 -11.85
CA PRO A 70 8.68 0.78 -11.96
C PRO A 70 9.28 0.20 -10.69
N SER A 71 10.24 -0.71 -10.83
CA SER A 71 10.97 -1.32 -9.71
C SER A 71 11.67 -0.29 -8.81
N ASN A 72 11.77 -0.59 -7.52
CA ASN A 72 12.67 0.10 -6.60
C ASN A 72 14.08 -0.53 -6.62
N THR A 73 14.99 0.01 -5.81
CA THR A 73 16.38 -0.47 -5.67
C THR A 73 16.50 -1.90 -5.15
N GLU A 74 15.48 -2.39 -4.45
CA GLU A 74 15.42 -3.77 -3.94
C GLU A 74 14.76 -4.74 -4.94
N ASP A 75 14.26 -4.25 -6.07
CA ASP A 75 13.44 -4.97 -7.06
C ASP A 75 12.30 -5.78 -6.42
N THR A 76 11.58 -5.13 -5.51
CA THR A 76 10.44 -5.73 -4.80
C THR A 76 9.23 -4.81 -4.77
N TYR A 77 8.07 -5.43 -4.55
CA TYR A 77 6.82 -4.76 -4.22
C TYR A 77 6.13 -5.50 -3.07
N LYS A 78 5.07 -4.89 -2.52
CA LYS A 78 4.22 -5.51 -1.48
C LYS A 78 2.75 -5.34 -1.80
N TYR A 79 1.91 -6.20 -1.23
CA TYR A 79 0.48 -5.96 -1.15
C TYR A 79 0.10 -5.25 0.15
N GLY A 80 -0.64 -4.15 0.03
CA GLY A 80 -1.41 -3.56 1.12
C GLY A 80 -2.85 -4.07 1.07
N ASP A 81 -3.20 -5.01 1.94
CA ASP A 81 -4.52 -5.68 1.97
C ASP A 81 -5.58 -4.90 2.74
N TYR A 82 -6.36 -4.01 2.11
CA TYR A 82 -7.43 -3.35 2.87
C TYR A 82 -8.59 -4.33 3.15
N SER A 83 -8.57 -4.91 4.35
CA SER A 83 -9.73 -5.54 4.94
C SER A 83 -10.65 -4.44 5.45
N GLY A 84 -11.61 -3.99 4.63
CA GLY A 84 -12.75 -3.25 5.16
C GLY A 84 -13.40 -3.99 6.36
N PRO A 85 -14.19 -3.33 7.21
CA PRO A 85 -14.79 -3.99 8.37
C PRO A 85 -15.70 -5.16 7.94
N GLY A 86 -15.33 -6.40 8.32
CA GLY A 86 -16.10 -7.62 8.06
C GLY A 86 -15.28 -8.78 7.47
N LYS A 87 -15.73 -10.03 7.65
CA LYS A 87 -15.05 -11.24 7.14
C LYS A 87 -15.21 -11.35 5.61
N GLY A 88 -14.11 -11.39 4.87
CA GLY A 88 -14.06 -11.48 3.39
C GLY A 88 -13.45 -10.24 2.73
N ALA A 89 -12.15 -10.03 2.98
CA ALA A 89 -11.35 -8.82 2.78
C ALA A 89 -11.62 -8.04 1.48
N GLY A 90 -11.49 -6.72 1.53
CA GLY A 90 -11.96 -5.78 0.51
C GLY A 90 -11.16 -5.74 -0.78
N GLY A 91 -9.99 -6.39 -0.82
CA GLY A 91 -9.03 -6.35 -1.91
C GLY A 91 -7.69 -5.80 -1.43
N SER A 92 -6.74 -5.61 -2.34
CA SER A 92 -5.36 -5.24 -2.05
C SER A 92 -4.86 -4.21 -3.05
N VAL A 93 -3.85 -3.41 -2.67
CA VAL A 93 -3.11 -2.57 -3.62
C VAL A 93 -1.67 -3.05 -3.68
N ALA A 94 -1.16 -3.28 -4.89
CA ALA A 94 0.26 -3.51 -5.09
C ALA A 94 0.99 -2.17 -4.97
N VAL A 95 2.02 -2.12 -4.13
CA VAL A 95 2.75 -0.90 -3.79
C VAL A 95 4.24 -1.14 -3.90
N VAL A 96 4.93 -0.18 -4.51
CA VAL A 96 6.39 -0.07 -4.47
C VAL A 96 6.74 1.11 -3.57
N TYR A 97 7.68 0.91 -2.66
CA TYR A 97 8.24 1.96 -1.82
C TYR A 97 9.65 2.32 -2.28
N TYR A 98 9.88 3.62 -2.52
CA TYR A 98 11.18 4.20 -2.84
C TYR A 98 11.70 4.90 -1.60
N LYS A 99 12.70 4.29 -0.95
CA LYS A 99 13.28 4.76 0.31
C LYS A 99 13.97 6.11 0.14
N GLU A 100 14.55 6.35 -1.04
CA GLU A 100 15.37 7.52 -1.36
C GLU A 100 14.53 8.81 -1.39
N THR A 101 13.25 8.71 -1.74
CA THR A 101 12.32 9.84 -1.87
C THR A 101 11.13 9.73 -0.92
N ASP A 102 11.18 8.80 0.04
CA ASP A 102 10.08 8.43 0.93
C ASP A 102 8.74 8.39 0.20
N THR A 103 8.67 7.60 -0.89
CA THR A 103 7.53 7.60 -1.81
C THR A 103 6.87 6.23 -1.87
N TYR A 104 5.58 6.17 -1.61
CA TYR A 104 4.72 5.04 -1.94
C TYR A 104 4.11 5.26 -3.32
N ARG A 105 4.23 4.26 -4.20
CA ARG A 105 3.56 4.25 -5.51
C ARG A 105 2.55 3.13 -5.57
N ALA A 106 1.29 3.47 -5.83
CA ALA A 106 0.27 2.50 -6.14
C ALA A 106 0.46 2.01 -7.58
N CYS A 107 0.57 0.69 -7.75
CA CYS A 107 0.76 0.03 -9.03
C CYS A 107 -0.55 -0.50 -9.61
N ARG A 108 -1.29 -1.28 -8.81
CA ARG A 108 -2.53 -1.95 -9.23
C ARG A 108 -3.45 -2.18 -8.04
N TYR A 109 -4.74 -1.95 -8.27
CA TYR A 109 -5.80 -2.24 -7.31
C TYR A 109 -6.43 -3.60 -7.64
N ILE A 110 -6.29 -4.54 -6.74
CA ILE A 110 -6.74 -5.92 -6.89
C ILE A 110 -7.96 -6.12 -5.99
N ALA A 111 -9.05 -6.68 -6.52
CA ALA A 111 -10.20 -7.05 -5.71
C ALA A 111 -9.90 -8.30 -4.86
N TYR A 112 -10.84 -8.73 -4.00
CA TYR A 112 -10.64 -9.90 -3.15
C TYR A 112 -10.23 -11.15 -3.97
N ALA A 113 -9.10 -11.76 -3.59
CA ALA A 113 -8.67 -13.05 -4.11
C ALA A 113 -9.62 -14.15 -3.61
N GLN A 114 -10.33 -14.84 -4.51
CA GLN A 114 -11.16 -15.99 -4.15
C GLN A 114 -10.36 -17.29 -4.30
N ARG A 115 -10.77 -18.34 -3.56
CA ARG A 115 -10.15 -19.67 -3.60
C ARG A 115 -10.09 -20.31 -5.00
N ASN A 116 -10.90 -19.81 -5.95
CA ASN A 116 -11.01 -20.30 -7.32
C ASN A 116 -10.58 -19.24 -8.37
N GLY A 117 -9.86 -18.18 -7.99
CA GLY A 117 -9.38 -17.11 -8.88
C GLY A 117 -9.76 -15.69 -8.41
N TYR A 118 -9.30 -14.68 -9.14
CA TYR A 118 -9.69 -13.28 -8.92
C TYR A 118 -11.01 -12.98 -9.62
N ARG A 119 -11.98 -12.30 -8.96
CA ARG A 119 -13.21 -11.81 -9.63
C ARG A 119 -12.99 -10.54 -10.48
N GLY A 120 -11.75 -10.11 -10.63
CA GLY A 120 -11.33 -8.95 -11.41
C GLY A 120 -10.48 -7.98 -10.60
N ASP A 121 -10.29 -6.78 -11.13
CA ASP A 121 -9.65 -5.65 -10.46
C ASP A 121 -10.68 -4.82 -9.67
N CYS A 122 -10.20 -3.98 -8.75
CA CYS A 122 -11.05 -2.89 -8.27
C CYS A 122 -11.43 -1.96 -9.43
N LYS A 123 -12.57 -1.29 -9.29
CA LYS A 123 -12.96 -0.22 -10.20
C LYS A 123 -12.45 1.10 -9.63
N SER A 124 -11.48 1.71 -10.30
CA SER A 124 -10.99 3.07 -10.05
C SER A 124 -11.76 4.08 -10.88
#